data_AF-A0A433QEI7-F1
#
_entry.id   AF-A0A433QEI7-F1
#
_cell.length_a   1.000
_cell.length_b   1.000
_cell.length_c   1.000
_cell.angle_alpha   90.00
_cell.angle_beta   90.00
_cell.angle_gamma   90.00
#
_symmetry.space_group_name_H-M   'P 1'
#
loop_
_entity.id
_entity.type
_entity.pdbx_description
1 polymer ?
#
loop_
_entity_poly.entity_id
_entity_poly.type
_entity_poly.pdbx_seq_one_letter_code
_entity_poly.pdbx_strand_id
1 'polypeptide(L)' 'MQFKDLHLTESLKEAKELLKYTSGVYCMANIENGQMYIGSSVDLASRLFSHVFNHASYLYLQRAIALYGLPSFVFIIVEF' A
#
# COMPACT_ATOMS: atom_id res chain seq x y z
N MET A 1 10.34 -0.57 -6.47
CA MET A 1 10.51 0.31 -5.28
C MET A 1 9.61 -0.21 -4.17
N GLN A 2 9.96 -0.06 -2.88
CA GLN A 2 9.14 -0.58 -1.77
C GLN A 2 9.05 0.40 -0.59
N PHE A 3 7.91 0.41 0.08
CA PHE A 3 7.62 1.24 1.25
C PHE A 3 7.17 0.35 2.41
N LYS A 4 7.84 0.48 3.54
CA LYS A 4 7.60 -0.28 4.78
C LYS A 4 7.07 0.65 5.86
N ASP A 5 6.74 0.08 7.02
CA ASP A 5 6.32 0.85 8.19
C ASP A 5 5.16 1.79 7.89
N LEU A 6 4.16 1.30 7.15
CA LEU A 6 3.03 2.08 6.63
C LEU A 6 2.12 2.67 7.73
N HIS A 7 2.39 2.34 8.99
CA HIS A 7 1.76 2.90 10.17
C HIS A 7 2.43 4.21 10.65
N LEU A 8 3.64 4.52 10.16
CA LEU A 8 4.38 5.73 10.48
C LEU A 8 4.07 6.86 9.50
N THR A 9 3.74 8.02 10.03
CA THR A 9 3.43 9.22 9.23
C THR A 9 4.57 9.62 8.31
N GLU A 10 5.83 9.49 8.74
CA GLU A 10 6.98 9.87 7.91
C GLU A 10 7.17 8.93 6.72
N SER A 11 6.99 7.62 6.91
CA SER A 11 7.01 6.64 5.81
C SER A 11 5.92 6.92 4.78
N LEU A 12 4.72 7.29 5.23
CA LEU A 12 3.63 7.66 4.33
C LEU A 12 3.89 8.97 3.57
N LYS A 13 4.53 9.96 4.21
CA LYS A 13 4.93 11.20 3.55
C LYS A 13 6.00 10.95 2.48
N GLU A 14 7.02 10.16 2.80
CA GLU A 14 8.06 9.78 1.85
C GLU A 14 7.45 9.07 0.62
N ALA A 15 6.57 8.09 0.86
CA ALA A 15 5.85 7.40 -0.20
C ALA A 15 5.02 8.35 -1.05
N LYS A 16 4.30 9.29 -0.42
CA LYS A 16 3.50 10.28 -1.13
C LYS A 16 4.35 11.16 -2.04
N GLU A 17 5.47 11.67 -1.54
CA GLU A 17 6.33 12.57 -2.31
C GLU A 17 6.98 11.86 -3.51
N LEU A 18 7.33 10.58 -3.36
CA LEU A 18 7.93 9.78 -4.44
C LEU A 18 6.91 9.27 -5.45
N LEU A 19 5.66 9.07 -5.05
CA LEU A 19 4.63 8.46 -5.91
C LEU A 19 3.60 9.46 -6.46
N LYS A 20 3.59 10.71 -5.99
CA LYS A 20 2.64 11.72 -6.49
C LYS A 20 2.73 11.85 -8.01
N TYR A 21 1.57 11.87 -8.67
CA TYR A 21 1.44 12.00 -10.12
C TYR A 21 2.07 10.84 -10.93
N THR A 22 2.28 9.68 -10.30
CA THR A 22 2.74 8.47 -11.00
C THR A 22 1.62 7.44 -11.09
N SER A 23 1.49 6.84 -12.27
CA SER A 23 0.69 5.63 -12.50
C SER A 23 1.55 4.39 -12.28
N GLY A 24 0.90 3.23 -12.23
CA GLY A 24 1.61 1.96 -12.30
C GLY A 24 0.85 0.78 -11.70
N VAL A 25 1.58 -0.32 -11.55
CA VAL A 25 1.14 -1.55 -10.90
C VAL A 25 1.84 -1.66 -9.55
N TYR A 26 1.07 -2.00 -8.51
CA TYR A 26 1.57 -2.15 -7.14
C TYR A 26 1.13 -3.48 -6.51
N CYS A 27 1.81 -3.84 -5.43
CA CYS A 27 1.52 -4.97 -4.58
C CYS A 27 1.50 -4.55 -3.11
N MET A 28 0.42 -4.89 -2.39
CA MET A 28 0.38 -4.91 -0.93
C MET A 28 0.70 -6.33 -0.46
N ALA A 29 1.92 -6.55 0.02
CA ALA A 29 2.38 -7.85 0.48
C ALA A 29 2.29 -7.94 2.01
N ASN A 30 1.63 -8.98 2.52
CA ASN A 30 1.67 -9.32 3.94
C ASN A 30 2.92 -10.15 4.23
N ILE A 31 3.82 -9.64 5.06
CA ILE A 31 5.11 -10.30 5.34
C ILE A 31 4.99 -11.48 6.30
N GLU A 32 3.90 -11.57 7.07
CA GLU A 32 3.68 -12.66 8.03
C GLU A 32 3.32 -13.98 7.34
N ASN A 33 2.60 -13.91 6.21
CA ASN A 33 2.08 -15.10 5.53
C ASN A 33 2.37 -15.16 4.02
N GLY A 34 3.02 -14.15 3.46
CA GLY A 34 3.40 -14.09 2.04
C GLY A 34 2.25 -13.84 1.08
N GLN A 35 1.03 -13.60 1.56
CA GLN A 35 -0.12 -13.28 0.69
C GLN A 35 0.04 -11.88 0.08
N MET A 36 -0.44 -11.73 -1.15
CA MET A 36 -0.28 -10.51 -1.93
C MET A 36 -1.61 -10.04 -2.50
N TYR A 37 -1.84 -8.74 -2.44
CA TYR A 37 -2.87 -8.05 -3.20
C TYR A 37 -2.19 -7.19 -4.27
N ILE A 38 -2.48 -7.47 -5.55
CA ILE A 38 -1.94 -6.72 -6.69
C ILE A 38 -3.03 -5.81 -7.24
N GLY A 39 -2.69 -4.56 -7.53
CA GLY A 39 -3.58 -3.60 -8.16
C GLY A 39 -2.84 -2.64 -9.07
N SER A 40 -3.60 -1.85 -9.83
CA SER A 40 -3.06 -0.75 -10.63
C SER A 40 -3.79 0.55 -10.31
N SER A 41 -3.11 1.68 -10.53
CA SER A 41 -3.68 3.01 -10.35
C SER A 41 -3.05 4.01 -11.31
N VAL A 42 -3.82 5.03 -11.67
CA VAL A 42 -3.32 6.24 -12.34
C VAL A 42 -2.62 7.21 -11.38
N ASP A 43 -2.89 7.06 -10.07
CA ASP A 43 -2.25 7.78 -8.99
C ASP A 43 -1.91 6.79 -7.86
N LEU A 44 -0.64 6.39 -7.80
CA LEU A 44 -0.13 5.41 -6.83
C LEU A 44 -0.13 5.96 -5.40
N ALA A 45 0.15 7.26 -5.22
CA ALA A 45 0.11 7.89 -3.90
C ALA A 45 -1.30 7.89 -3.33
N SER A 46 -2.28 8.36 -4.11
CA SER A 46 -3.69 8.35 -3.72
C SER A 46 -4.17 6.93 -3.39
N ARG A 47 -3.76 5.94 -4.22
CA ARG A 47 -4.17 4.55 -4.01
C ARG A 47 -3.58 3.93 -2.73
N LEU A 48 -2.32 4.20 -2.42
CA LEU A 48 -1.71 3.77 -1.16
C LEU A 48 -2.52 4.30 0.04
N PHE A 49 -2.83 5.61 0.04
CA PHE A 49 -3.58 6.24 1.11
C PHE A 49 -5.01 5.68 1.22
N SER A 50 -5.67 5.42 0.09
CA SER A 50 -6.96 4.72 0.06
C SER A 50 -6.94 3.38 0.79
N HIS A 51 -5.88 2.58 0.61
CA HIS A 51 -5.76 1.30 1.32
C HIS A 51 -5.42 1.47 2.81
N VAL A 52 -4.55 2.42 3.15
CA VAL A 52 -4.11 2.67 4.53
C VAL A 52 -5.26 3.22 5.39
N PHE A 53 -6.07 4.13 4.84
CA PHE A 53 -7.16 4.80 5.55
C PHE A 53 -8.55 4.20 5.27
N ASN A 54 -8.59 3.02 4.62
CA ASN A 54 -9.84 2.32 4.28
C ASN A 54 -10.85 3.16 3.46
N HIS A 55 -10.34 3.94 2.51
CA HIS A 55 -11.18 4.70 1.57
C HIS A 55 -11.23 4.00 0.22
N ALA A 56 -12.39 3.43 -0.13
CA ALA A 56 -12.62 2.73 -1.41
C ALA A 56 -11.58 1.62 -1.68
N SER A 57 -11.39 0.75 -0.68
CA SER A 57 -10.39 -0.32 -0.69
C SER A 57 -11.04 -1.70 -0.89
N TYR A 58 -10.22 -2.69 -1.21
CA TYR A 58 -10.68 -4.08 -1.36
C TYR A 58 -10.96 -4.73 -0.01
N LEU A 59 -12.16 -5.30 0.17
CA LEU A 59 -12.64 -5.82 1.45
C LEU A 59 -11.70 -6.83 2.11
N TYR A 60 -11.14 -7.79 1.36
CA TYR A 60 -10.26 -8.80 1.95
C TYR A 60 -8.91 -8.24 2.36
N LEU A 61 -8.38 -7.27 1.61
CA LEU A 61 -7.16 -6.57 2.01
C LEU A 61 -7.39 -5.81 3.32
N GLN A 62 -8.53 -5.14 3.46
CA GLN A 62 -8.87 -4.42 4.69
C GLN A 62 -9.06 -5.35 5.89
N ARG A 63 -9.70 -6.51 5.70
CA ARG A 63 -9.78 -7.55 6.74
C ARG A 63 -8.40 -8.06 7.14
N ALA A 64 -7.49 -8.24 6.18
CA ALA A 64 -6.13 -8.65 6.47
C ALA A 64 -5.36 -7.55 7.23
N ILE A 65 -5.48 -6.28 6.83
CA ILE A 65 -4.87 -5.15 7.56
C ILE A 65 -5.44 -5.06 8.98
N ALA A 66 -6.73 -5.28 9.18
CA ALA A 66 -7.35 -5.30 10.51
C ALA A 66 -6.84 -6.47 11.39
N LEU A 67 -6.55 -7.62 10.78
CA LEU A 67 -6.07 -8.82 11.48
C LEU A 67 -4.59 -8.73 11.86
N TYR A 68 -3.74 -8.28 10.94
CA TYR A 68 -2.28 -8.31 11.11
C TYR A 68 -1.67 -6.94 11.44
N GLY A 69 -2.42 -5.85 11.26
CA GLY A 69 -1.92 -4.48 11.37
C GLY A 69 -1.10 -4.03 10.17
N LEU A 70 -1.05 -2.71 9.95
CA LEU A 70 -0.22 -2.08 8.91
C LEU A 70 1.30 -2.36 9.00
N PRO A 71 1.93 -2.54 10.18
CA PRO A 71 3.35 -2.92 10.26
C PRO A 71 3.67 -4.22 9.50
N SER A 72 2.68 -5.11 9.35
CA SER A 72 2.81 -6.40 8.67
C SER A 72 2.68 -6.31 7.15
N PHE A 73 2.55 -5.11 6.59
CA PHE A 73 2.39 -4.90 5.15
C PHE A 73 3.51 -4.04 4.55
N VAL A 74 3.91 -4.40 3.33
CA VAL A 74 4.82 -3.64 2.49
C VAL A 74 4.12 -3.26 1.19
N PHE A 75 4.21 -2.00 0.79
CA PHE A 75 3.71 -1.52 -0.50
C PHE A 75 4.85 -1.52 -1.52
N ILE A 76 4.70 -2.28 -2.60
CA ILE A 76 5.75 -2.53 -3.59
C ILE A 76 5.26 -2.02 -4.94
N ILE A 77 6.04 -1.17 -5.60
CA ILE A 77 5.83 -0.81 -7.00
C ILE A 77 6.45 -1.89 -7.88
N VAL A 78 5.61 -2.50 -8.71
CA VAL A 78 5.95 -3.57 -9.65
C VAL A 78 6.33 -3.00 -11.01
N GLU A 79 5.56 -2.02 -11.50
CA GLU A 79 5.75 -1.35 -12.79
C GLU A 79 5.26 0.10 -12.70
N PHE A 80 5.87 1.01 -13.47
CA PHE A 80 5.47 2.42 -13.59
C PHE A 80 4.76 2.67 -14.92
#